data_AF-M0MUC8-F1
#
_entry.id   AF-M0MUC8-F1
#
_cell.length_a   1.000
_cell.length_b   1.000
_cell.length_c   1.000
_cell.angle_alpha   90.00
_cell.angle_beta   90.00
_cell.angle_gamma   90.00
#
_symmetry.space_group_name_H-M   'P 1'
#
loop_
_entity.id
_entity.type
_entity.pdbx_description
1 polymer ?
#
loop_
_entity_poly.entity_id
_entity_poly.type
_entity_poly.pdbx_seq_one_letter_code
_entity_poly.pdbx_strand_id
1 'polypeptide(L)'
;MSLRIGTALREGARRTFTRDGLVLAVVFVVIGIVTALATQTIAANAVDTVLELMRSNQGAGEAEFTREQIRMVETSTEGLTPFALPVPPIVAWLLIALTAVLGEAANIIAARAFFAESSRALSGGLAGRNIVLATLNGIVGGIVVGIIVAIGLIFLIVPGIFFAIAFLFLRQEIAIEDSNFVDAMADSWQLTKGNRLELFALVIGVAILVTLASTVVPLLVGAVSPLLNVVVSILLGGVTAVFGTAVITRAYAQLHADRAAVQNGEDIDEWAV
;
A
#
# COMPACT_ATOMS: atom_id res chain seq x y z
N MET A 1 1.92 -23.97 -16.43
CA MET A 1 3.25 -23.33 -16.32
C MET A 1 3.32 -22.56 -15.01
N SER A 2 4.51 -22.40 -14.44
CA SER A 2 4.72 -21.72 -13.16
C SER A 2 4.99 -20.22 -13.33
N LEU A 3 4.50 -19.43 -12.38
CA LEU A 3 4.82 -18.00 -12.24
C LEU A 3 6.35 -17.80 -12.21
N ARG A 4 6.86 -16.91 -13.07
CA ARG A 4 8.30 -16.61 -13.15
C ARG A 4 8.64 -15.47 -12.20
N ILE A 5 8.74 -15.80 -10.90
CA ILE A 5 8.99 -14.85 -9.80
C ILE A 5 10.17 -13.90 -10.12
N GLY A 6 11.28 -14.43 -10.62
CA GLY A 6 12.46 -13.64 -10.97
C GLY A 6 12.20 -12.61 -12.08
N THR A 7 11.40 -12.97 -13.08
CA THR A 7 11.01 -12.05 -14.16
C THR A 7 10.10 -10.95 -13.63
N ALA A 8 9.12 -11.29 -12.79
CA ALA A 8 8.23 -10.31 -12.17
C ALA A 8 8.99 -9.29 -11.30
N LEU A 9 9.95 -9.76 -10.49
CA LEU A 9 10.80 -8.90 -9.65
C LEU A 9 11.72 -8.00 -10.49
N ARG A 10 12.44 -8.57 -11.47
CA ARG A 10 13.39 -7.81 -12.30
C ARG A 10 12.69 -6.75 -13.13
N GLU A 11 11.55 -7.11 -13.71
CA GLU A 11 10.79 -6.19 -14.55
C GLU A 11 10.04 -5.14 -13.70
N GLY A 12 9.53 -5.51 -12.52
CA GLY A 12 8.99 -4.56 -11.55
C GLY A 12 10.03 -3.52 -11.10
N ALA A 13 11.25 -3.97 -10.79
CA ALA A 13 12.38 -3.08 -10.49
C ALA A 13 12.70 -2.15 -11.67
N ARG A 14 12.82 -2.70 -12.89
CA ARG A 14 13.09 -1.91 -14.09
C ARG A 14 12.03 -0.82 -14.31
N ARG A 15 10.74 -1.16 -14.18
CA ARG A 15 9.64 -0.21 -14.38
C ARG A 15 9.59 0.88 -13.33
N THR A 16 9.97 0.58 -12.09
CA THR A 16 10.06 1.57 -11.00
C THR A 16 11.01 2.72 -11.35
N PHE A 17 12.12 2.43 -12.02
CA PHE A 17 13.13 3.44 -12.42
C PHE A 17 12.92 4.03 -13.82
N THR A 18 11.76 3.80 -14.44
CA THR A 18 11.38 4.50 -15.68
C THR A 18 10.84 5.91 -15.39
N ARG A 19 10.68 6.74 -16.43
CA ARG A 19 10.06 8.08 -16.26
C ARG A 19 8.69 8.00 -15.60
N ASP A 20 7.82 7.12 -16.10
CA ASP A 20 6.46 6.95 -15.56
C ASP A 20 6.51 6.41 -14.11
N GLY A 21 7.42 5.47 -13.81
CA GLY A 21 7.64 4.97 -12.46
C GLY A 21 8.13 6.05 -11.48
N LEU A 22 9.04 6.92 -11.90
CA LEU A 22 9.54 8.04 -11.09
C LEU A 22 8.47 9.12 -10.88
N VAL A 23 7.66 9.42 -11.89
CA VAL A 23 6.51 10.35 -11.74
C VAL A 23 5.52 9.79 -10.72
N LEU A 24 5.19 8.50 -10.80
CA LEU A 24 4.34 7.83 -9.81
C LEU A 24 4.99 7.84 -8.42
N ALA A 25 6.31 7.65 -8.32
CA ALA A 25 7.01 7.71 -7.04
C ALA A 25 6.87 9.09 -6.40
N VAL A 26 6.99 10.17 -7.19
CA VAL A 26 6.74 11.54 -6.71
C VAL A 26 5.30 11.70 -6.23
N VAL A 27 4.30 11.18 -6.96
CA VAL A 27 2.89 11.20 -6.52
C VAL A 27 2.72 10.49 -5.18
N PHE A 28 3.26 9.27 -5.03
CA PHE A 28 3.19 8.54 -3.77
C PHE A 28 3.95 9.23 -2.64
N VAL A 29 5.07 9.89 -2.92
CA VAL A 29 5.79 10.72 -1.94
C VAL A 29 4.93 11.88 -1.47
N VAL A 30 4.28 12.63 -2.38
CA VAL A 30 3.40 13.74 -2.02
C VAL A 30 2.23 13.25 -1.15
N ILE A 31 1.59 12.14 -1.53
CA ILE A 31 0.53 11.51 -0.73
C ILE A 31 1.09 11.08 0.64
N GLY A 32 2.30 10.52 0.67
CA GLY A 32 3.00 10.09 1.88
C GLY A 32 3.31 11.25 2.82
N ILE A 33 3.72 12.42 2.30
CA ILE A 33 3.93 13.64 3.10
C ILE A 33 2.63 14.03 3.79
N VAL A 34 1.55 14.21 3.02
CA VAL A 34 0.25 14.64 3.59
C VAL A 34 -0.27 13.62 4.61
N THR A 35 -0.12 12.32 4.31
CA THR A 35 -0.51 11.24 5.22
C THR A 35 0.33 11.25 6.51
N ALA A 36 1.64 11.49 6.41
CA ALA A 36 2.52 11.60 7.57
C ALA A 36 2.16 12.80 8.46
N LEU A 37 1.90 13.97 7.88
CA LEU A 37 1.45 15.16 8.60
C LEU A 37 0.14 14.91 9.34
N ALA A 38 -0.84 14.32 8.66
CA ALA A 38 -2.13 14.01 9.26
C ALA A 38 -2.00 12.95 10.37
N THR A 39 -1.17 11.92 10.18
CA THR A 39 -0.92 10.89 11.20
C THR A 39 -0.22 11.47 12.43
N GLN A 40 0.79 12.32 12.26
CA GLN A 40 1.46 13.00 13.38
C GLN A 40 0.49 13.92 14.12
N THR A 41 -0.39 14.60 13.40
CA THR A 41 -1.44 15.43 14.00
C THR A 41 -2.42 14.61 14.82
N ILE A 42 -2.89 13.47 14.30
CA ILE A 42 -3.79 12.55 15.03
C ILE A 42 -3.10 12.02 16.28
N ALA A 43 -1.82 11.61 16.16
CA ALA A 43 -1.05 11.10 17.28
C ALA A 43 -0.85 12.15 18.39
N ALA A 44 -0.47 13.39 18.02
CA ALA A 44 -0.32 14.50 18.96
C ALA A 44 -1.64 14.80 19.69
N ASN A 45 -2.74 14.96 18.94
CA ASN A 45 -4.07 15.18 19.52
C ASN A 45 -4.53 14.03 20.44
N ALA A 46 -4.20 12.78 20.09
CA ALA A 46 -4.54 11.63 20.92
C ALA A 46 -3.79 11.66 22.26
N VAL A 47 -2.50 12.03 22.24
CA VAL A 47 -1.72 12.23 23.47
C VAL A 47 -2.28 13.37 24.29
N ASP A 48 -2.58 14.52 23.66
CA ASP A 48 -3.17 15.68 24.36
C ASP A 48 -4.49 15.31 25.05
N THR A 49 -5.37 14.58 24.35
CA THR A 49 -6.63 14.10 24.91
C THR A 49 -6.40 13.21 26.14
N VAL A 50 -5.42 12.30 26.06
CA VAL A 50 -5.06 11.43 27.20
C VAL A 50 -4.50 12.25 28.36
N LEU A 51 -3.63 13.22 28.09
CA LEU A 51 -3.06 14.10 29.11
C LEU A 51 -4.12 14.99 29.77
N GLU A 52 -5.09 15.49 29.01
CA GLU A 52 -6.23 16.24 29.54
C GLU A 52 -7.08 15.38 30.49
N LEU A 53 -7.38 14.13 30.10
CA LEU A 53 -8.10 13.18 30.96
C LEU A 53 -7.32 12.85 32.25
N MET A 54 -6.00 12.73 32.15
CA MET A 54 -5.13 12.54 33.32
C MET A 54 -5.17 13.77 34.24
N ARG A 55 -5.06 14.98 33.69
CA ARG A 55 -5.13 16.24 34.44
C ARG A 55 -6.49 16.43 35.10
N SER A 56 -7.58 16.08 34.41
CA SER A 56 -8.94 16.20 34.96
C SER A 56 -9.21 15.20 36.09
N ASN A 57 -8.50 14.06 36.10
CA ASN A 57 -8.60 13.03 37.14
C ASN A 57 -7.61 13.23 38.31
N GLN A 58 -6.74 14.25 38.27
CA GLN A 58 -5.89 14.62 39.41
C GLN A 58 -6.78 15.07 40.59
N GLY A 59 -6.99 14.15 41.54
CA GLY A 59 -7.85 14.35 42.72
C GLY A 59 -8.71 13.13 43.11
N ALA A 60 -8.85 12.11 42.25
CA ALA A 60 -9.75 10.97 42.48
C ALA A 60 -9.09 9.64 42.94
N GLY A 61 -7.76 9.54 42.97
CA GLY A 61 -7.02 8.46 43.65
C GLY A 61 -6.37 7.36 42.78
N GLU A 62 -5.25 6.85 43.32
CA GLU A 62 -4.39 5.68 43.03
C GLU A 62 -3.28 5.71 41.95
N ALA A 63 -3.35 6.53 40.90
CA ALA A 63 -2.20 6.71 39.99
C ALA A 63 -1.99 8.20 39.66
N GLU A 64 -1.43 8.94 40.61
CA GLU A 64 -1.14 10.35 40.45
C GLU A 64 0.12 10.54 39.60
N PHE A 65 -0.06 10.81 38.30
CA PHE A 65 1.06 11.19 37.45
C PHE A 65 1.64 12.52 37.91
N THR A 66 2.91 12.52 38.32
CA THR A 66 3.62 13.73 38.76
C THR A 66 3.66 14.73 37.60
N ARG A 67 3.57 16.04 37.88
CA ARG A 67 3.71 17.11 36.87
C ARG A 67 4.95 16.93 35.98
N GLU A 68 6.03 16.39 36.54
CA GLU A 68 7.25 16.07 35.81
C GLU A 68 7.07 14.93 34.79
N GLN A 69 6.29 13.89 35.13
CA GLN A 69 5.99 12.80 34.21
C GLN A 69 5.13 13.28 33.04
N ILE A 70 4.15 14.14 33.30
CA ILE A 70 3.31 14.76 32.25
C ILE A 70 4.19 15.58 31.30
N ARG A 71 5.07 16.43 31.85
CA ARG A 71 5.98 17.26 31.05
C ARG A 71 6.96 16.42 30.22
N MET A 72 7.45 15.31 30.78
CA MET A 72 8.31 14.37 30.07
C MET A 72 7.58 13.73 28.88
N VAL A 73 6.32 13.33 29.05
CA VAL A 73 5.49 12.77 27.97
C VAL A 73 5.24 13.81 26.89
N GLU A 74 4.87 15.04 27.28
CA GLU A 74 4.65 16.16 26.35
C GLU A 74 5.91 16.44 25.51
N THR A 75 7.06 16.62 26.18
CA THR A 75 8.35 16.89 25.51
C THR A 75 8.78 15.73 24.60
N SER A 76 8.56 14.49 25.02
CA SER A 76 8.87 13.31 24.20
C SER A 76 7.96 13.23 22.97
N THR A 77 6.68 13.57 23.13
CA THR A 77 5.68 13.54 22.06
C THR A 77 5.96 14.62 21.01
N GLU A 78 6.28 15.84 21.43
CA GLU A 78 6.70 16.93 20.53
C GLU A 78 7.91 16.52 19.67
N GLY A 79 8.89 15.81 20.27
CA GLY A 79 10.05 15.28 19.54
C GLY A 79 9.71 14.16 18.53
N LEU A 80 8.64 13.40 18.76
CA LEU A 80 8.18 12.32 17.89
C LEU A 80 7.19 12.78 16.81
N THR A 81 6.55 13.93 17.02
CA THR A 81 5.53 14.50 16.11
C THR A 81 5.89 15.92 15.65
N PRO A 82 7.12 16.15 15.15
CA PRO A 82 7.61 17.50 14.86
C PRO A 82 6.84 18.23 13.75
N PHE A 83 6.02 17.51 12.97
CA PHE A 83 5.20 18.08 11.90
C PHE A 83 3.69 17.98 12.20
N ALA A 84 3.30 17.77 13.46
CA ALA A 84 1.91 17.88 13.86
C ALA A 84 1.39 19.29 13.55
N LEU A 85 0.24 19.35 12.90
CA LEU A 85 -0.42 20.61 12.56
C LEU A 85 -1.36 21.01 13.71
N PRO A 86 -1.44 22.30 14.06
CA PRO A 86 -2.37 22.80 15.07
C PRO A 86 -3.79 22.90 14.49
N VAL A 87 -4.34 21.76 14.06
CA VAL A 87 -5.68 21.65 13.47
C VAL A 87 -6.54 20.69 14.29
N PRO A 88 -7.87 20.85 14.26
CA PRO A 88 -8.78 19.93 14.94
C PRO A 88 -8.58 18.47 14.48
N PRO A 89 -8.74 17.47 15.38
CA PRO A 89 -8.57 16.06 15.03
C PRO A 89 -9.39 15.63 13.82
N ILE A 90 -10.62 16.17 13.69
CA ILE A 90 -11.52 15.88 12.56
C ILE A 90 -10.91 16.29 11.22
N VAL A 91 -10.18 17.41 11.16
CA VAL A 91 -9.51 17.87 9.94
C VAL A 91 -8.40 16.90 9.56
N ALA A 92 -7.63 16.41 10.53
CA ALA A 92 -6.58 15.43 10.28
C ALA A 92 -7.15 14.09 9.78
N TRP A 93 -8.27 13.61 10.34
CA TRP A 93 -8.96 12.41 9.84
C TRP A 93 -9.53 12.60 8.43
N LEU A 94 -10.06 13.78 8.12
CA LEU A 94 -10.51 14.11 6.76
C LEU A 94 -9.34 14.14 5.77
N LEU A 95 -8.16 14.63 6.19
CA LEU A 95 -6.95 14.56 5.38
C LEU A 95 -6.52 13.11 5.13
N ILE A 96 -6.59 12.23 6.12
CA ILE A 96 -6.34 10.78 5.94
C ILE A 96 -7.34 10.17 4.97
N ALA A 97 -8.63 10.48 5.10
CA ALA A 97 -9.65 9.98 4.18
C ALA A 97 -9.38 10.45 2.74
N LEU A 98 -9.02 11.73 2.57
CA LEU A 98 -8.66 12.29 1.27
C LEU A 98 -7.41 11.62 0.68
N THR A 99 -6.34 11.46 1.45
CA THR A 99 -5.12 10.80 0.96
C THR A 99 -5.32 9.33 0.69
N ALA A 100 -6.21 8.64 1.41
CA ALA A 100 -6.58 7.26 1.11
C ALA A 100 -7.28 7.15 -0.26
N VAL A 101 -8.21 8.05 -0.57
CA VAL A 101 -8.88 8.11 -1.89
C VAL A 101 -7.87 8.42 -3.00
N LEU A 102 -7.02 9.43 -2.81
CA LEU A 102 -5.98 9.78 -3.77
C LEU A 102 -4.95 8.66 -3.94
N GLY A 103 -4.61 7.96 -2.85
CA GLY A 103 -3.72 6.81 -2.84
C GLY A 103 -4.29 5.64 -3.63
N GLU A 104 -5.56 5.31 -3.46
CA GLU A 104 -6.20 4.25 -4.26
C GLU A 104 -6.25 4.63 -5.74
N ALA A 105 -6.61 5.87 -6.07
CA ALA A 105 -6.56 6.36 -7.44
C ALA A 105 -5.15 6.26 -8.06
N ALA A 106 -4.11 6.63 -7.29
CA ALA A 106 -2.72 6.51 -7.71
C ALA A 106 -2.31 5.04 -7.94
N ASN A 107 -2.75 4.12 -7.08
CA ASN A 107 -2.50 2.68 -7.27
C ASN A 107 -3.18 2.13 -8.53
N ILE A 108 -4.39 2.58 -8.86
CA ILE A 108 -5.08 2.19 -10.10
C ILE A 108 -4.35 2.72 -11.33
N ILE A 109 -3.96 4.00 -11.31
CA ILE A 109 -3.17 4.60 -12.40
C ILE A 109 -1.84 3.86 -12.55
N ALA A 110 -1.18 3.53 -11.45
CA ALA A 110 0.07 2.76 -11.46
C ALA A 110 -0.11 1.35 -12.03
N ALA A 111 -1.18 0.64 -11.66
CA ALA A 111 -1.50 -0.67 -12.23
C ALA A 111 -1.71 -0.59 -13.75
N ARG A 112 -2.49 0.39 -14.23
CA ARG A 112 -2.68 0.62 -15.68
C ARG A 112 -1.37 0.95 -16.38
N ALA A 113 -0.57 1.84 -15.79
CA ALA A 113 0.70 2.26 -16.36
C ALA A 113 1.71 1.10 -16.44
N PHE A 114 1.75 0.26 -15.40
CA PHE A 114 2.64 -0.90 -15.35
C PHE A 114 2.10 -2.14 -16.06
N PHE A 115 0.86 -2.11 -16.53
CA PHE A 115 0.34 -3.10 -17.46
C PHE A 115 0.69 -2.73 -18.92
N ALA A 116 0.52 -1.47 -19.32
CA ALA A 116 0.77 -1.01 -20.69
C ALA A 116 2.25 -1.13 -21.13
N GLU A 117 2.49 -1.23 -22.45
CA GLU A 117 3.85 -1.23 -23.02
C GLU A 117 4.49 0.17 -23.01
N SER A 118 5.81 0.18 -22.77
CA SER A 118 6.56 1.20 -22.01
C SER A 118 6.90 2.52 -22.70
N SER A 119 6.06 3.05 -23.60
CA SER A 119 6.38 4.33 -24.27
C SER A 119 5.55 5.53 -23.85
N ARG A 120 4.28 5.37 -23.42
CA ARG A 120 3.35 6.50 -23.16
C ARG A 120 2.26 6.13 -22.13
N ALA A 121 2.60 5.36 -21.10
CA ALA A 121 1.61 4.73 -20.24
C ALA A 121 0.78 5.74 -19.42
N LEU A 122 1.40 6.84 -18.97
CA LEU A 122 0.69 7.97 -18.34
C LEU A 122 0.10 8.99 -19.36
N SER A 123 0.53 8.95 -20.63
CA SER A 123 0.11 9.91 -21.67
C SER A 123 -1.12 9.44 -22.45
N GLY A 124 -1.45 8.14 -22.39
CA GLY A 124 -2.67 7.62 -22.99
C GLY A 124 -3.89 7.97 -22.15
N GLY A 125 -5.00 8.37 -22.78
CA GLY A 125 -6.29 8.57 -22.10
C GLY A 125 -6.81 7.35 -21.32
N LEU A 126 -6.16 6.19 -21.49
CA LEU A 126 -6.36 4.96 -20.74
C LEU A 126 -6.04 5.09 -19.24
N ALA A 127 -5.01 5.85 -18.87
CA ALA A 127 -4.69 6.07 -17.45
C ALA A 127 -5.86 6.77 -16.74
N GLY A 128 -6.48 7.74 -17.45
CA GLY A 128 -7.59 8.59 -17.02
C GLY A 128 -8.98 7.95 -17.02
N ARG A 129 -9.18 6.88 -17.78
CA ARG A 129 -10.52 6.39 -18.13
C ARG A 129 -11.25 5.83 -16.91
N ASN A 130 -12.46 6.31 -16.64
CA ASN A 130 -13.29 5.82 -15.52
C ASN A 130 -12.59 5.79 -14.15
N ILE A 131 -11.56 6.63 -13.91
CA ILE A 131 -10.79 6.61 -12.64
C ILE A 131 -11.72 6.70 -11.44
N VAL A 132 -12.75 7.55 -11.47
CA VAL A 132 -13.65 7.72 -10.31
C VAL A 132 -14.35 6.41 -9.95
N LEU A 133 -14.90 5.70 -10.94
CA LEU A 133 -15.58 4.43 -10.73
C LEU A 133 -14.61 3.31 -10.36
N ALA A 134 -13.44 3.28 -11.00
CA ALA A 134 -12.39 2.32 -10.66
C ALA A 134 -11.92 2.53 -9.22
N THR A 135 -11.69 3.77 -8.79
CA THR A 135 -11.30 4.11 -7.41
C THR A 135 -12.39 3.74 -6.42
N LEU A 136 -13.66 4.02 -6.73
CA LEU A 136 -14.76 3.64 -5.84
C LEU A 136 -14.85 2.12 -5.68
N ASN A 137 -14.77 1.37 -6.78
CA ASN A 137 -14.75 -0.09 -6.75
C ASN A 137 -13.50 -0.63 -6.04
N GLY A 138 -12.33 0.00 -6.24
CA GLY A 138 -11.08 -0.35 -5.58
C GLY A 138 -11.16 -0.16 -4.07
N ILE A 139 -11.75 0.94 -3.60
CA ILE A 139 -11.99 1.19 -2.17
C ILE A 139 -12.97 0.16 -1.60
N VAL A 140 -14.15 0.00 -2.22
CA VAL A 140 -15.19 -0.91 -1.72
C VAL A 140 -14.70 -2.36 -1.74
N GLY A 141 -14.11 -2.79 -2.85
CA GLY A 141 -13.51 -4.12 -2.99
C GLY A 141 -12.38 -4.36 -2.01
N GLY A 142 -11.49 -3.38 -1.84
CA GLY A 142 -10.39 -3.43 -0.87
C GLY A 142 -10.88 -3.58 0.57
N ILE A 143 -11.96 -2.87 0.95
CA ILE A 143 -12.58 -3.01 2.27
C ILE A 143 -13.20 -4.40 2.44
N VAL A 144 -13.97 -4.88 1.47
CA VAL A 144 -14.62 -6.21 1.52
C VAL A 144 -13.56 -7.32 1.64
N VAL A 145 -12.53 -7.29 0.79
CA VAL A 145 -11.43 -8.27 0.86
C VAL A 145 -10.65 -8.12 2.17
N GLY A 146 -10.40 -6.90 2.63
CA GLY A 146 -9.76 -6.64 3.92
C GLY A 146 -10.51 -7.29 5.08
N ILE A 147 -11.84 -7.17 5.12
CA ILE A 147 -12.69 -7.80 6.13
C ILE A 147 -12.61 -9.33 6.02
N ILE A 148 -12.70 -9.89 4.82
CA ILE A 148 -12.61 -11.35 4.60
C ILE A 148 -11.25 -11.88 5.10
N VAL A 149 -10.16 -11.20 4.74
CA VAL A 149 -8.80 -11.57 5.18
C VAL A 149 -8.67 -11.44 6.69
N ALA A 150 -9.17 -10.35 7.29
CA ALA A 150 -9.12 -10.14 8.74
C ALA A 150 -9.90 -11.22 9.48
N ILE A 151 -11.12 -11.55 9.06
CA ILE A 151 -11.90 -12.66 9.63
C ILE A 151 -11.13 -13.96 9.47
N GLY A 152 -10.58 -14.22 8.28
CA GLY A 152 -9.72 -15.37 8.02
C GLY A 152 -8.60 -15.47 9.05
N LEU A 153 -7.78 -14.42 9.20
CA LEU A 153 -6.66 -14.35 10.13
C LEU A 153 -7.07 -14.53 11.59
N ILE A 154 -8.20 -13.92 12.01
CA ILE A 154 -8.73 -14.01 13.37
C ILE A 154 -9.13 -15.44 13.71
N PHE A 155 -9.80 -16.14 12.79
CA PHE A 155 -10.21 -17.52 13.03
C PHE A 155 -9.03 -18.49 12.92
N LEU A 156 -8.21 -18.36 11.86
CA LEU A 156 -6.98 -19.13 11.65
C LEU A 156 -6.02 -18.37 10.70
N ILE A 157 -4.74 -18.27 11.06
CA ILE A 157 -3.73 -17.57 10.24
C ILE A 157 -3.71 -18.06 8.76
N VAL A 158 -3.83 -19.37 8.54
CA VAL A 158 -3.73 -19.99 7.20
C VAL A 158 -4.87 -19.55 6.26
N PRO A 159 -6.17 -19.66 6.62
CA PRO A 159 -7.28 -19.08 5.86
C PRO A 159 -7.13 -17.60 5.51
N GLY A 160 -6.66 -16.77 6.44
CA GLY A 160 -6.44 -15.35 6.18
C GLY A 160 -5.41 -15.10 5.09
N ILE A 161 -4.25 -15.76 5.19
CA ILE A 161 -3.21 -15.72 4.15
C ILE A 161 -3.74 -16.23 2.82
N PHE A 162 -4.49 -17.33 2.84
CA PHE A 162 -5.07 -17.91 1.65
C PHE A 162 -6.00 -16.92 0.91
N PHE A 163 -6.88 -16.22 1.63
CA PHE A 163 -7.74 -15.19 1.02
C PHE A 163 -6.94 -13.99 0.50
N ALA A 164 -5.89 -13.58 1.21
CA ALA A 164 -5.02 -12.49 0.76
C ALA A 164 -4.36 -12.82 -0.58
N ILE A 165 -3.92 -14.06 -0.77
CA ILE A 165 -3.35 -14.52 -2.04
C ILE A 165 -4.43 -14.73 -3.10
N ALA A 166 -5.60 -15.26 -2.75
CA ALA A 166 -6.68 -15.50 -3.71
C ALA A 166 -7.24 -14.19 -4.30
N PHE A 167 -7.23 -13.11 -3.52
CA PHE A 167 -7.69 -11.78 -3.93
C PHE A 167 -6.53 -10.80 -4.23
N LEU A 168 -5.31 -11.30 -4.41
CA LEU A 168 -4.12 -10.48 -4.66
C LEU A 168 -4.27 -9.55 -5.86
N PHE A 169 -5.01 -9.98 -6.89
CA PHE A 169 -5.18 -9.26 -8.15
C PHE A 169 -6.47 -8.46 -8.25
N LEU A 170 -7.25 -8.35 -7.18
CA LEU A 170 -8.50 -7.59 -7.18
C LEU A 170 -8.32 -6.19 -7.79
N ARG A 171 -7.28 -5.47 -7.34
CA ARG A 171 -7.02 -4.11 -7.80
C ARG A 171 -6.64 -4.08 -9.28
N GLN A 172 -5.86 -5.07 -9.74
CA GLN A 172 -5.42 -5.19 -11.12
C GLN A 172 -6.62 -5.46 -12.05
N GLU A 173 -7.52 -6.36 -11.67
CA GLU A 173 -8.77 -6.62 -12.40
C GLU A 173 -9.63 -5.34 -12.52
N ILE A 174 -9.86 -4.63 -11.41
CA ILE A 174 -10.61 -3.35 -11.42
C ILE A 174 -9.92 -2.30 -12.30
N ALA A 175 -8.59 -2.21 -12.21
CA ALA A 175 -7.82 -1.19 -12.91
C ALA A 175 -7.71 -1.48 -14.41
N ILE A 176 -7.56 -2.73 -14.83
CA ILE A 176 -7.19 -3.10 -16.19
C ILE A 176 -8.44 -3.45 -17.02
N GLU A 177 -9.36 -4.22 -16.43
CA GLU A 177 -10.59 -4.68 -17.10
C GLU A 177 -11.78 -3.73 -16.87
N ASP A 178 -11.60 -2.65 -16.08
CA ASP A 178 -12.67 -1.73 -15.69
C ASP A 178 -13.87 -2.45 -15.00
N SER A 179 -13.59 -3.60 -14.36
CA SER A 179 -14.57 -4.45 -13.67
C SER A 179 -15.07 -3.83 -12.37
N ASN A 180 -16.31 -4.15 -11.99
CA ASN A 180 -16.79 -3.86 -10.63
C ASN A 180 -16.12 -4.77 -9.60
N PHE A 181 -16.20 -4.42 -8.31
CA PHE A 181 -15.46 -5.16 -7.28
C PHE A 181 -15.89 -6.62 -7.12
N VAL A 182 -17.15 -6.97 -7.41
CA VAL A 182 -17.66 -8.33 -7.26
C VAL A 182 -17.09 -9.23 -8.35
N ASP A 183 -17.16 -8.79 -9.60
CA ASP A 183 -16.61 -9.52 -10.74
C ASP A 183 -15.08 -9.64 -10.59
N ALA A 184 -14.40 -8.55 -10.22
CA ALA A 184 -12.97 -8.55 -9.97
C ALA A 184 -12.53 -9.51 -8.85
N MET A 185 -13.35 -9.72 -7.81
CA MET A 185 -13.09 -10.73 -6.78
C MET A 185 -13.16 -12.15 -7.35
N ALA A 186 -14.19 -12.43 -8.16
CA ALA A 186 -14.37 -13.73 -8.78
C ALA A 186 -13.24 -14.03 -9.77
N ASP A 187 -12.86 -13.05 -10.59
CA ASP A 187 -11.81 -13.17 -11.59
C ASP A 187 -10.43 -13.32 -10.94
N SER A 188 -10.10 -12.52 -9.92
CA SER A 188 -8.87 -12.70 -9.14
C SER A 188 -8.80 -14.09 -8.51
N TRP A 189 -9.91 -14.59 -7.94
CA TRP A 189 -9.93 -15.93 -7.36
C TRP A 189 -9.65 -17.03 -8.39
N GLN A 190 -10.22 -16.89 -9.59
CA GLN A 190 -10.01 -17.83 -10.70
C GLN A 190 -8.58 -17.73 -11.24
N LEU A 191 -8.06 -16.52 -11.44
CA LEU A 191 -6.74 -16.26 -12.00
C LEU A 191 -5.62 -16.78 -11.09
N THR A 192 -5.78 -16.66 -9.79
CA THR A 192 -4.81 -17.16 -8.80
C THR A 192 -4.86 -18.67 -8.62
N LYS A 193 -5.94 -19.34 -9.07
CA LYS A 193 -6.11 -20.78 -8.92
C LYS A 193 -5.01 -21.53 -9.67
N GLY A 194 -4.33 -22.44 -8.96
CA GLY A 194 -3.21 -23.22 -9.51
C GLY A 194 -1.83 -22.60 -9.34
N ASN A 195 -1.73 -21.30 -9.02
CA ASN A 195 -0.45 -20.60 -8.81
C ASN A 195 -0.31 -19.97 -7.41
N ARG A 196 -1.15 -20.38 -6.44
CA ARG A 196 -1.24 -19.71 -5.12
C ARG A 196 0.05 -19.83 -4.31
N LEU A 197 0.78 -20.94 -4.41
CA LEU A 197 2.02 -21.12 -3.67
C LEU A 197 3.14 -20.25 -4.24
N GLU A 198 3.22 -20.12 -5.55
CA GLU A 198 4.16 -19.26 -6.24
C GLU A 198 3.86 -17.78 -5.98
N LEU A 199 2.58 -17.40 -5.99
CA LEU A 199 2.15 -16.05 -5.61
C LEU A 199 2.44 -15.75 -4.15
N PHE A 200 2.23 -16.72 -3.26
CA PHE A 200 2.61 -16.59 -1.85
C PHE A 200 4.12 -16.38 -1.68
N ALA A 201 4.94 -17.16 -2.38
CA ALA A 201 6.40 -16.98 -2.36
C ALA A 201 6.82 -15.61 -2.94
N LEU A 202 6.17 -15.15 -4.02
CA LEU A 202 6.39 -13.81 -4.58
C LEU A 202 6.05 -12.72 -3.55
N VAL A 203 4.87 -12.77 -2.94
CA VAL A 203 4.44 -11.77 -1.94
C VAL A 203 5.37 -11.77 -0.74
N ILE A 204 5.79 -12.94 -0.25
CA ILE A 204 6.78 -13.04 0.83
C ILE A 204 8.11 -12.41 0.41
N GLY A 205 8.62 -12.74 -0.78
CA GLY A 205 9.88 -12.18 -1.27
C GLY A 205 9.84 -10.66 -1.36
N VAL A 206 8.75 -10.11 -1.89
CA VAL A 206 8.52 -8.65 -1.95
C VAL A 206 8.40 -8.06 -0.55
N ALA A 207 7.62 -8.69 0.34
CA ALA A 207 7.42 -8.22 1.70
C ALA A 207 8.74 -8.17 2.49
N ILE A 208 9.60 -9.18 2.35
CA ILE A 208 10.93 -9.20 2.97
C ILE A 208 11.79 -8.06 2.43
N LEU A 209 11.87 -7.89 1.11
CA LEU A 209 12.67 -6.82 0.50
C LEU A 209 12.21 -5.43 0.94
N VAL A 210 10.90 -5.18 0.90
CA VAL A 210 10.29 -3.91 1.32
C VAL A 210 10.51 -3.67 2.81
N THR A 211 10.30 -4.69 3.65
CA THR A 211 10.50 -4.58 5.10
C THR A 211 11.96 -4.29 5.44
N LEU A 212 12.91 -4.98 4.83
CA LEU A 212 14.34 -4.74 5.05
C LEU A 212 14.73 -3.31 4.63
N ALA A 213 14.30 -2.86 3.44
CA ALA A 213 14.56 -1.50 2.99
C ALA A 213 13.95 -0.44 3.92
N SER A 214 12.73 -0.68 4.41
CA SER A 214 11.97 0.27 5.23
C SER A 214 12.30 0.22 6.72
N THR A 215 13.11 -0.74 7.17
CA THR A 215 13.52 -0.84 8.59
C THR A 215 14.98 -0.51 8.78
N VAL A 216 15.87 -1.10 7.98
CA VAL A 216 17.33 -0.94 8.15
C VAL A 216 17.74 0.51 7.89
N VAL A 217 17.20 1.15 6.84
CA VAL A 217 17.59 2.52 6.50
C VAL A 217 17.10 3.52 7.56
N PRO A 218 15.81 3.52 7.97
CA PRO A 218 15.33 4.37 9.06
C PRO A 218 16.03 4.15 10.40
N LEU A 219 16.40 2.91 10.76
CA LEU A 219 17.12 2.62 12.00
C LEU A 219 18.48 3.34 12.06
N LEU A 220 19.21 3.36 10.95
CA LEU A 220 20.51 4.05 10.87
C LEU A 220 20.37 5.58 10.85
N VAL A 221 19.35 6.09 10.14
CA VAL A 221 19.11 7.54 10.00
C VAL A 221 18.48 8.14 11.26
N GLY A 222 17.59 7.40 11.93
CA GLY A 222 16.90 7.82 13.15
C GLY A 222 17.83 8.08 14.33
N ALA A 223 18.99 7.40 14.38
CA ALA A 223 20.02 7.68 15.37
C ALA A 223 20.66 9.08 15.20
N VAL A 224 20.59 9.66 14.00
CA VAL A 224 21.18 10.97 13.69
C VAL A 224 20.16 12.09 13.91
N SER A 225 18.96 11.95 13.33
CA SER A 225 17.91 12.97 13.44
C SER A 225 16.51 12.40 13.18
N PRO A 226 15.54 12.65 14.08
CA PRO A 226 14.14 12.29 13.86
C PRO A 226 13.55 12.91 12.59
N LEU A 227 13.90 14.16 12.28
CA LEU A 227 13.41 14.86 11.09
C LEU A 227 13.91 14.20 9.79
N LEU A 228 15.21 13.88 9.72
CA LEU A 228 15.77 13.17 8.57
C LEU A 228 15.14 11.79 8.41
N ASN A 229 14.85 11.11 9.52
CA ASN A 229 14.22 9.79 9.49
C ASN A 229 12.83 9.83 8.85
N VAL A 230 12.01 10.83 9.18
CA VAL A 230 10.69 11.00 8.58
C VAL A 230 10.80 11.24 7.07
N VAL A 231 11.69 12.14 6.65
CA VAL A 231 11.89 12.44 5.21
C VAL A 231 12.34 11.20 4.45
N VAL A 232 13.33 10.48 4.96
CA VAL A 232 13.83 9.25 4.33
C VAL A 232 12.76 8.17 4.26
N SER A 233 11.97 8.00 5.33
CA SER A 233 10.88 7.02 5.38
C SER A 233 9.80 7.33 4.34
N ILE A 234 9.46 8.60 4.14
CA ILE A 234 8.48 9.02 3.12
C ILE A 234 9.02 8.74 1.70
N LEU A 235 10.28 9.09 1.43
CA LEU A 235 10.91 8.85 0.13
C LEU A 235 10.97 7.35 -0.19
N LEU A 236 11.40 6.53 0.78
CA LEU A 236 11.42 5.08 0.66
C LEU A 236 10.01 4.49 0.49
N GLY A 237 9.03 5.02 1.21
CA GLY A 237 7.62 4.62 1.10
C GLY A 237 7.08 4.81 -0.31
N GLY A 238 7.39 5.95 -0.95
CA GLY A 238 6.99 6.20 -2.34
C GLY A 238 7.61 5.22 -3.32
N VAL A 239 8.92 4.96 -3.21
CA VAL A 239 9.63 4.00 -4.08
C VAL A 239 9.13 2.57 -3.88
N THR A 240 8.94 2.15 -2.62
CA THR A 240 8.47 0.79 -2.30
C THR A 240 7.01 0.58 -2.73
N ALA A 241 6.14 1.59 -2.63
CA ALA A 241 4.78 1.52 -3.14
C ALA A 241 4.74 1.30 -4.66
N VAL A 242 5.57 2.06 -5.40
CA VAL A 242 5.71 1.89 -6.85
C VAL A 242 6.25 0.51 -7.21
N PHE A 243 7.32 0.09 -6.54
CA PHE A 243 7.93 -1.22 -6.76
C PHE A 243 6.94 -2.37 -6.51
N GLY A 244 6.24 -2.36 -5.37
CA GLY A 244 5.25 -3.37 -5.04
C GLY A 244 4.12 -3.43 -6.08
N THR A 245 3.61 -2.27 -6.49
CA THR A 245 2.57 -2.20 -7.53
C THR A 245 3.07 -2.73 -8.86
N ALA A 246 4.29 -2.39 -9.28
CA ALA A 246 4.88 -2.86 -10.52
C ALA A 246 5.08 -4.38 -10.52
N VAL A 247 5.59 -4.95 -9.42
CA VAL A 247 5.81 -6.40 -9.30
C VAL A 247 4.49 -7.17 -9.35
N ILE A 248 3.48 -6.75 -8.58
CA ILE A 248 2.17 -7.41 -8.57
C ILE A 248 1.51 -7.30 -9.94
N THR A 249 1.58 -6.14 -10.58
CA THR A 249 1.03 -5.93 -11.93
C THR A 249 1.71 -6.80 -12.98
N ARG A 250 3.02 -7.04 -12.86
CA ARG A 250 3.74 -7.95 -13.76
C ARG A 250 3.38 -9.42 -13.53
N ALA A 251 3.22 -9.83 -12.27
CA ALA A 251 2.71 -11.16 -11.96
C ALA A 251 1.29 -11.38 -12.51
N TYR A 252 0.44 -10.35 -12.40
CA TYR A 252 -0.89 -10.34 -13.00
C TYR A 252 -0.82 -10.50 -14.52
N ALA A 253 -0.04 -9.66 -15.20
CA ALA A 253 0.09 -9.69 -16.66
C ALA A 253 0.59 -11.05 -17.17
N GLN A 254 1.50 -11.70 -16.43
CA GLN A 254 1.97 -13.04 -16.77
C GLN A 254 0.82 -14.06 -16.71
N LEU A 255 0.10 -14.14 -15.59
CA LEU A 255 -0.98 -15.12 -15.44
C LEU A 255 -2.17 -14.84 -16.36
N HIS A 256 -2.46 -13.56 -16.62
CA HIS A 256 -3.54 -13.16 -17.51
C HIS A 256 -3.23 -13.57 -18.96
N ALA A 257 -1.99 -13.34 -19.43
CA ALA A 257 -1.56 -13.80 -20.75
C ALA A 257 -1.60 -15.33 -20.89
N ASP A 258 -1.13 -16.05 -19.86
CA ASP A 258 -1.17 -17.52 -19.85
C ASP A 258 -2.61 -18.05 -19.94
N ARG A 259 -3.56 -17.41 -19.24
CA ARG A 259 -4.98 -17.78 -19.31
C ARG A 259 -5.57 -17.56 -20.71
N ALA A 260 -5.22 -16.46 -21.37
CA ALA A 260 -5.69 -16.14 -22.72
C ALA A 260 -5.15 -17.15 -23.76
N ALA A 261 -3.87 -17.52 -23.68
CA ALA A 261 -3.27 -18.51 -24.58
C ALA A 261 -3.96 -19.88 -24.48
N VAL A 262 -4.24 -20.35 -23.25
CA VAL A 262 -4.97 -21.61 -23.02
C VAL A 262 -6.39 -21.55 -23.58
N GLN A 263 -7.09 -20.41 -23.45
CA GLN A 263 -8.44 -20.25 -23.99
C GLN A 263 -8.47 -20.22 -25.52
N ASN A 264 -7.44 -19.66 -26.15
CA ASN A 264 -7.33 -19.55 -27.61
C ASN A 264 -6.83 -20.85 -28.27
N GLY A 265 -6.45 -21.87 -27.48
CA GLY A 265 -5.91 -23.12 -28.00
C GLY A 265 -4.54 -22.96 -28.67
N GLU A 266 -3.82 -21.88 -28.37
CA GLU A 266 -2.43 -21.74 -28.77
C GLU A 266 -1.62 -22.69 -27.90
N ASP A 267 -1.05 -23.72 -28.53
CA ASP A 267 -0.10 -24.62 -27.87
C ASP A 267 1.04 -23.75 -27.35
N ILE A 268 1.22 -23.70 -26.03
CA ILE A 268 2.32 -23.01 -25.38
C ILE A 268 3.61 -23.83 -25.56
N ASP A 269 4.01 -23.98 -26.82
CA ASP A 269 5.22 -24.66 -27.27
C ASP A 269 6.45 -23.86 -26.84
N GLU A 270 7.05 -24.31 -25.74
CA GLU A 270 8.47 -24.69 -25.57
C GLU A 270 9.63 -23.84 -26.16
N TRP A 271 9.45 -22.66 -26.75
CA TRP A 271 10.54 -21.93 -27.41
C TRP A 271 10.58 -20.42 -27.13
N ALA A 272 11.24 -20.05 -26.02
CA ALA A 272 12.16 -18.91 -26.00
C ALA A 272 13.03 -18.99 -24.73
N VAL A 273 14.25 -19.51 -24.93
CA VAL A 273 15.39 -19.53 -24.02
C VAL A 273 15.71 -18.13 -23.49
#